data_AF-A0A7J7QP78-F1
#
_entry.id   AF-A0A7J7QP78-F1
#
_cell.length_a   1.000
_cell.length_b   1.000
_cell.length_c   1.000
_cell.angle_alpha   90.00
_cell.angle_beta   90.00
_cell.angle_gamma   90.00
#
_symmetry.space_group_name_H-M   'P 1'
#
loop_
_entity.id
_entity.type
_entity.pdbx_description
1 polymer ?
#
loop_
_entity_poly.entity_id
_entity_poly.type
_entity_poly.pdbx_seq_one_letter_code
_entity_poly.pdbx_strand_id
1 'polypeptide(L)'
;MQSKQCLAVLLCCCQLLLLCCIASASSDDTVFTPGTIPVDSDGNQIHAHEGWILQIEDTYLWYGTSHKVYTEDPATGHSDWLSGSVDLFVSHDLASWRRKPAVFSAAGISRAPSAAAAAASRRLRALKGAGPYRIERPKVLYNSAHRYYVLLFHLDTVDMGLAQVGWAVSPSPYGPFVFQQASQPDGLGSLDLNVATAGGSADAYLVRSVPGGSISISKLGADYLSTQGVCSSLQLQQQQQPYTAVHAGATTAAAAAAAAVSGAPRRIEGSTAGAAGPKAAAGKAAKIGRAAPCLFAFNGRW
;
A
#
# COMPACT_ATOMS: atom_id res chain seq x y z
N MET A 1 -43.42 47.19 -38.15
CA MET A 1 -43.24 45.72 -38.13
C MET A 1 -41.81 45.28 -37.78
N GLN A 2 -40.78 46.07 -38.09
CA GLN A 2 -39.37 45.69 -37.84
C GLN A 2 -38.94 45.64 -36.35
N SER A 3 -39.48 46.48 -35.46
CA SER A 3 -39.02 46.49 -34.05
C SER A 3 -39.43 45.24 -33.24
N LYS A 4 -40.57 44.62 -33.58
CA LYS A 4 -41.03 43.38 -32.94
C LYS A 4 -40.21 42.16 -33.38
N GLN A 5 -39.63 42.21 -34.59
CA GLN A 5 -38.77 41.15 -35.12
C GLN A 5 -37.37 41.19 -34.48
N CYS A 6 -36.79 42.39 -34.26
CA CYS A 6 -35.52 42.53 -33.54
C CYS A 6 -35.59 42.07 -32.08
N LEU A 7 -36.70 42.36 -31.38
CA LEU A 7 -36.89 41.95 -29.99
C LEU A 7 -37.04 40.41 -29.85
N ALA A 8 -37.71 39.77 -30.81
CA ALA A 8 -37.86 38.31 -30.85
C ALA A 8 -36.54 37.58 -31.10
N VAL A 9 -35.66 38.14 -31.96
CA VAL A 9 -34.33 37.57 -32.24
C VAL A 9 -33.40 37.70 -31.03
N LEU A 10 -33.42 38.84 -30.31
CA LEU A 10 -32.62 39.02 -29.10
C LEU A 10 -33.05 38.10 -27.94
N LEU A 11 -34.36 37.89 -27.74
CA LEU A 11 -34.87 36.97 -26.74
C LEU A 11 -34.49 35.50 -27.04
N CYS A 12 -34.50 35.12 -28.32
CA CYS A 12 -34.08 33.79 -28.77
C CYS A 12 -32.58 33.55 -28.57
N CYS A 13 -31.73 34.54 -28.86
CA CYS A 13 -30.28 34.47 -28.59
C CYS A 13 -29.96 34.41 -27.09
N CYS A 14 -30.65 35.17 -26.25
CA CYS A 14 -30.50 35.08 -24.79
C CYS A 14 -30.97 33.72 -24.22
N GLN A 15 -32.02 33.12 -24.78
CA GLN A 15 -32.47 31.79 -24.39
C GLN A 15 -31.52 30.68 -24.85
N LEU A 16 -30.90 30.80 -26.04
CA LEU A 16 -29.84 29.88 -26.50
C LEU A 16 -28.56 30.01 -25.66
N LEU A 17 -28.19 31.22 -25.25
CA LEU A 17 -27.03 31.48 -24.38
C LEU A 17 -27.26 30.95 -22.95
N LEU A 18 -28.48 31.07 -22.41
CA LEU A 18 -28.83 30.48 -21.11
C LEU A 18 -28.85 28.93 -21.16
N LEU A 19 -29.27 28.33 -22.28
CA LEU A 19 -29.27 26.87 -22.45
C LEU A 19 -27.85 26.28 -22.56
N CYS A 20 -26.88 27.05 -23.07
CA CYS A 20 -25.49 26.59 -23.20
C CYS A 20 -24.76 26.57 -21.85
N CYS A 21 -25.14 27.44 -20.90
CA CYS A 21 -24.53 27.49 -19.57
C CYS A 21 -24.98 26.37 -18.61
N ILE A 22 -26.11 25.69 -18.89
CA ILE A 22 -26.65 24.64 -18.01
C ILE A 22 -26.04 23.26 -18.33
N ALA A 23 -25.29 23.11 -19.42
CA ALA A 23 -24.64 21.87 -19.82
C ALA A 23 -23.22 21.70 -19.25
N SER A 24 -22.95 22.23 -18.05
CA SER A 24 -21.85 21.67 -17.24
C SER A 24 -22.40 20.42 -16.56
N ALA A 25 -22.37 19.31 -17.29
CA ALA A 25 -22.62 17.99 -16.72
C ALA A 25 -21.69 17.82 -15.52
N SER A 26 -22.26 17.48 -14.34
CA SER A 26 -21.44 17.01 -13.23
C SER A 26 -20.76 15.73 -13.71
N SER A 27 -19.44 15.78 -13.91
CA SER A 27 -18.65 14.57 -13.95
C SER A 27 -18.90 13.85 -12.63
N ASP A 28 -19.33 12.60 -12.72
CA ASP A 28 -19.33 11.69 -11.59
C ASP A 28 -17.86 11.63 -11.11
N ASP A 29 -17.55 12.26 -9.97
CA ASP A 29 -16.19 12.39 -9.39
C ASP A 29 -15.58 11.04 -8.94
N THR A 30 -16.15 9.93 -9.41
CA THR A 30 -15.69 8.57 -9.14
C THR A 30 -14.41 8.28 -9.93
N VAL A 31 -13.28 8.70 -9.39
CA VAL A 31 -11.93 8.41 -9.89
C VAL A 31 -11.65 6.89 -9.93
N PHE A 32 -12.18 6.16 -8.97
CA PHE A 32 -12.08 4.70 -8.89
C PHE A 32 -13.47 4.11 -8.68
N THR A 33 -13.83 3.10 -9.47
CA THR A 33 -15.03 2.30 -9.24
C THR A 33 -14.67 1.07 -8.40
N PRO A 34 -15.14 0.97 -7.13
CA PRO A 34 -14.87 -0.20 -6.30
C PRO A 34 -15.28 -1.50 -6.99
N GLY A 35 -14.45 -2.53 -6.89
CA GLY A 35 -14.69 -3.84 -7.52
C GLY A 35 -14.25 -3.96 -8.97
N THR A 36 -13.71 -2.89 -9.57
CA THR A 36 -13.09 -2.92 -10.91
C THR A 36 -11.59 -2.75 -10.81
N ILE A 37 -10.85 -3.28 -11.81
CA ILE A 37 -9.42 -3.00 -11.94
C ILE A 37 -9.29 -1.66 -12.69
N PRO A 38 -8.66 -0.63 -12.09
CA PRO A 38 -8.48 0.64 -12.76
C PRO A 38 -7.50 0.52 -13.93
N VAL A 39 -7.60 1.45 -14.87
CA VAL A 39 -6.71 1.53 -16.04
C VAL A 39 -5.82 2.76 -15.99
N ASP A 40 -4.62 2.64 -16.56
CA ASP A 40 -3.68 3.74 -16.72
C ASP A 40 -4.04 4.62 -17.92
N SER A 41 -3.26 5.70 -18.13
CA SER A 41 -3.44 6.66 -19.22
C SER A 41 -3.38 6.06 -20.62
N ASP A 42 -2.82 4.86 -20.75
CA ASP A 42 -2.63 4.17 -22.01
C ASP A 42 -3.68 3.05 -22.17
N GLY A 43 -4.64 2.96 -21.25
CA GLY A 43 -5.74 2.00 -21.24
C GLY A 43 -5.36 0.62 -20.69
N ASN A 44 -4.17 0.45 -20.12
CA ASN A 44 -3.73 -0.82 -19.55
C ASN A 44 -4.21 -0.97 -18.11
N GLN A 45 -4.45 -2.20 -17.67
CA GLN A 45 -4.79 -2.48 -16.28
C GLN A 45 -3.65 -2.07 -15.34
N ILE A 46 -4.01 -1.36 -14.26
CA ILE A 46 -3.08 -1.00 -13.19
C ILE A 46 -2.88 -2.22 -12.29
N HIS A 47 -1.65 -2.73 -12.28
CA HIS A 47 -1.21 -3.77 -11.36
C HIS A 47 -0.26 -3.19 -10.32
N ALA A 48 -0.84 -2.60 -9.27
CA ALA A 48 -0.12 -2.05 -8.13
C ALA A 48 -0.75 -2.55 -6.82
N HIS A 49 -0.77 -3.87 -6.66
CA HIS A 49 -1.42 -4.56 -5.54
C HIS A 49 -0.70 -4.27 -4.23
N GLU A 50 -1.46 -4.24 -3.13
CA GLU A 50 -0.98 -3.91 -1.78
C GLU A 50 -0.11 -2.63 -1.68
N GLY A 51 -0.37 -1.69 -2.59
CA GLY A 51 0.57 -0.62 -2.86
C GLY A 51 0.76 0.42 -1.76
N TRP A 52 1.67 1.33 -2.04
CA TRP A 52 2.03 2.48 -1.23
C TRP A 52 2.14 3.70 -2.14
N ILE A 53 1.52 4.80 -1.72
CA ILE A 53 1.63 6.08 -2.42
C ILE A 53 2.63 6.94 -1.65
N LEU A 54 3.73 7.28 -2.32
CA LEU A 54 4.66 8.31 -1.88
C LEU A 54 4.36 9.59 -2.65
N GLN A 55 4.22 10.70 -1.95
CA GLN A 55 4.15 12.01 -2.58
C GLN A 55 5.53 12.69 -2.53
N ILE A 56 5.94 13.26 -3.64
CA ILE A 56 7.13 14.11 -3.78
C ILE A 56 6.64 15.37 -4.49
N GLU A 57 6.65 16.51 -3.78
CA GLU A 57 6.09 17.77 -4.28
C GLU A 57 4.63 17.59 -4.75
N ASP A 58 4.35 17.89 -6.02
CA ASP A 58 3.04 17.74 -6.67
C ASP A 58 2.85 16.37 -7.36
N THR A 59 3.79 15.45 -7.18
CA THR A 59 3.83 14.17 -7.86
C THR A 59 3.56 13.02 -6.89
N TYR A 60 2.65 12.13 -7.26
CA TYR A 60 2.28 10.92 -6.53
C TYR A 60 2.85 9.69 -7.22
N LEU A 61 3.58 8.88 -6.46
CA LEU A 61 4.23 7.65 -6.89
C LEU A 61 3.54 6.47 -6.20
N TRP A 62 2.77 5.71 -6.95
CA TRP A 62 2.12 4.50 -6.49
C TRP A 62 2.98 3.28 -6.80
N TYR A 63 3.64 2.79 -5.77
CA TYR A 63 4.37 1.53 -5.79
C TYR A 63 3.41 0.40 -5.48
N GLY A 64 3.49 -0.72 -6.18
CA GLY A 64 2.69 -1.88 -5.83
C GLY A 64 3.25 -3.17 -6.38
N THR A 65 2.85 -4.27 -5.77
CA THR A 65 3.17 -5.60 -6.27
C THR A 65 2.60 -5.76 -7.67
N SER A 66 3.40 -6.28 -8.60
CA SER A 66 2.96 -6.57 -9.97
C SER A 66 1.83 -7.60 -10.01
N HIS A 67 1.31 -7.87 -11.21
CA HIS A 67 0.33 -8.95 -11.42
C HIS A 67 0.78 -10.26 -10.74
N LYS A 68 -0.10 -10.82 -9.91
CA LYS A 68 0.11 -12.08 -9.19
C LYS A 68 -0.26 -13.25 -10.08
N VAL A 69 0.60 -14.26 -10.15
CA VAL A 69 0.28 -15.50 -10.86
C VAL A 69 -0.14 -16.54 -9.83
N TYR A 70 -1.37 -17.02 -9.96
CA TYR A 70 -2.00 -17.95 -9.04
C TYR A 70 -1.91 -19.40 -9.54
N THR A 71 -1.80 -20.35 -8.62
CA THR A 71 -2.20 -21.74 -8.84
C THR A 71 -3.08 -22.18 -7.68
N GLU A 72 -3.88 -23.19 -7.93
CA GLU A 72 -4.64 -23.88 -6.89
C GLU A 72 -4.10 -25.30 -6.80
N ASP A 73 -3.80 -25.77 -5.60
CA ASP A 73 -3.54 -27.18 -5.37
C ASP A 73 -4.88 -27.93 -5.44
N PRO A 74 -5.12 -28.76 -6.47
CA PRO A 74 -6.39 -29.45 -6.64
C PRO A 74 -6.67 -30.48 -5.54
N ALA A 75 -5.65 -30.91 -4.77
CA ALA A 75 -5.83 -31.85 -3.67
C ALA A 75 -6.25 -31.17 -2.35
N THR A 76 -5.84 -29.92 -2.13
CA THR A 76 -6.09 -29.19 -0.87
C THR A 76 -7.00 -27.98 -1.02
N GLY A 77 -7.25 -27.53 -2.25
CA GLY A 77 -7.92 -26.26 -2.56
C GLY A 77 -7.09 -25.03 -2.18
N HIS A 78 -5.82 -25.19 -1.81
CA HIS A 78 -4.98 -24.07 -1.40
C HIS A 78 -4.52 -23.27 -2.61
N SER A 79 -4.75 -21.96 -2.59
CA SER A 79 -4.26 -21.05 -3.62
C SER A 79 -2.90 -20.47 -3.25
N ASP A 80 -1.92 -20.72 -4.12
CA ASP A 80 -0.58 -20.16 -4.05
C ASP A 80 -0.39 -19.09 -5.11
N TRP A 81 0.46 -18.09 -4.84
CA TRP A 81 0.86 -17.13 -5.87
C TRP A 81 2.34 -16.73 -5.81
N LEU A 82 2.82 -16.16 -6.92
CA LEU A 82 4.12 -15.51 -7.06
C LEU A 82 3.95 -14.09 -7.59
N SER A 83 4.90 -13.22 -7.24
CA SER A 83 4.95 -11.82 -7.67
C SER A 83 6.28 -11.56 -8.37
N GLY A 84 6.27 -10.90 -9.54
CA GLY A 84 7.47 -10.72 -10.36
C GLY A 84 8.27 -9.45 -10.07
N SER A 85 7.58 -8.37 -9.73
CA SER A 85 8.17 -7.06 -9.56
C SER A 85 7.40 -6.17 -8.59
N VAL A 86 8.02 -5.04 -8.24
CA VAL A 86 7.32 -3.86 -7.75
C VAL A 86 7.18 -2.88 -8.91
N ASP A 87 5.94 -2.65 -9.33
CA ASP A 87 5.58 -1.73 -10.40
C ASP A 87 5.38 -0.31 -9.84
N LEU A 88 5.54 0.70 -10.69
CA LEU A 88 5.37 2.11 -10.34
C LEU A 88 4.42 2.79 -11.32
N PHE A 89 3.46 3.51 -10.74
CA PHE A 89 2.57 4.42 -11.45
C PHE A 89 2.74 5.84 -10.91
N VAL A 90 2.66 6.83 -11.80
CA VAL A 90 2.87 8.24 -11.46
C VAL A 90 1.62 9.05 -11.81
N SER A 91 1.22 9.93 -10.91
CA SER A 91 0.07 10.83 -11.08
C SER A 91 0.37 12.21 -10.50
N HIS A 92 -0.32 13.24 -10.97
CA HIS A 92 -0.31 14.59 -10.37
C HIS A 92 -1.68 14.97 -9.76
N ASP A 93 -2.70 14.15 -9.98
CA ASP A 93 -4.11 14.42 -9.63
C ASP A 93 -4.77 13.26 -8.84
N LEU A 94 -4.01 12.22 -8.52
CA LEU A 94 -4.46 10.94 -7.94
C LEU A 94 -5.49 10.16 -8.78
N ALA A 95 -5.77 10.62 -10.00
CA ALA A 95 -6.80 10.07 -10.88
C ALA A 95 -6.23 9.50 -12.18
N SER A 96 -5.38 10.27 -12.84
CA SER A 96 -4.69 9.90 -14.05
C SER A 96 -3.34 9.29 -13.69
N TRP A 97 -3.18 7.99 -13.92
CA TRP A 97 -1.96 7.26 -13.59
C TRP A 97 -1.20 6.87 -14.86
N ARG A 98 0.11 7.11 -14.90
CA ARG A 98 1.01 6.68 -15.98
C ARG A 98 1.96 5.61 -15.46
N ARG A 99 2.05 4.47 -16.15
CA ARG A 99 2.99 3.42 -15.80
C ARG A 99 4.43 3.85 -16.08
N LYS A 100 5.34 3.51 -15.17
CA LYS A 100 6.80 3.60 -15.34
C LYS A 100 7.41 2.19 -15.39
N PRO A 101 8.69 2.04 -15.77
CA PRO A 101 9.38 0.77 -15.62
C PRO A 101 9.29 0.26 -14.18
N ALA A 102 9.24 -1.06 -14.02
CA ALA A 102 9.24 -1.68 -12.70
C ALA A 102 10.46 -1.22 -11.90
N VAL A 103 10.25 -0.84 -10.64
CA VAL A 103 11.31 -0.28 -9.81
C VAL A 103 12.13 -1.36 -9.12
N PHE A 104 11.62 -2.58 -9.02
CA PHE A 104 12.33 -3.72 -8.43
C PHE A 104 11.89 -5.02 -9.10
N SER A 105 12.82 -5.95 -9.32
CA SER A 105 12.53 -7.29 -9.83
C SER A 105 12.91 -8.34 -8.79
N ALA A 106 12.02 -9.31 -8.55
CA ALA A 106 12.30 -10.40 -7.63
C ALA A 106 13.47 -11.30 -8.09
N ALA A 107 13.82 -11.30 -9.39
CA ALA A 107 15.06 -11.93 -9.88
C ALA A 107 16.35 -11.29 -9.32
N GLY A 108 16.28 -10.04 -8.84
CA GLY A 108 17.41 -9.37 -8.21
C GLY A 108 17.68 -9.83 -6.78
N ILE A 109 16.85 -10.71 -6.21
CA ILE A 109 17.01 -11.24 -4.86
C ILE A 109 18.12 -12.29 -4.87
N SER A 110 19.21 -12.02 -4.13
CA SER A 110 20.35 -12.93 -3.98
C SER A 110 20.20 -13.95 -2.84
N ARG A 111 19.11 -13.87 -2.05
CA ARG A 111 18.82 -14.75 -0.92
C ARG A 111 18.34 -16.12 -1.39
N ALA A 112 19.16 -17.17 -1.30
CA ALA A 112 18.72 -18.52 -1.69
C ALA A 112 17.51 -19.01 -0.86
N PRO A 113 16.46 -19.55 -1.51
CA PRO A 113 15.36 -20.24 -0.81
C PRO A 113 15.80 -21.61 -0.29
N SER A 114 14.98 -22.26 0.52
CA SER A 114 15.15 -23.67 0.85
C SER A 114 14.95 -24.55 -0.40
N ALA A 115 15.50 -25.77 -0.39
CA ALA A 115 15.30 -26.73 -1.50
C ALA A 115 13.82 -27.10 -1.68
N ALA A 116 13.07 -27.19 -0.58
CA ALA A 116 11.63 -27.46 -0.59
C ALA A 116 10.86 -26.30 -1.23
N ALA A 117 11.14 -25.06 -0.82
CA ALA A 117 10.55 -23.86 -1.40
C ALA A 117 10.87 -23.74 -2.90
N ALA A 118 12.12 -23.95 -3.29
CA ALA A 118 12.51 -23.97 -4.70
C ALA A 118 11.76 -25.05 -5.49
N ALA A 119 11.52 -26.23 -4.90
CA ALA A 119 10.76 -27.30 -5.52
C ALA A 119 9.26 -26.97 -5.65
N ALA A 120 8.65 -26.38 -4.61
CA ALA A 120 7.26 -25.94 -4.63
C ALA A 120 7.03 -24.85 -5.69
N SER A 121 7.93 -23.86 -5.77
CA SER A 121 7.85 -22.82 -6.80
C SER A 121 8.07 -23.33 -8.23
N ARG A 122 8.71 -24.49 -8.43
CA ARG A 122 8.77 -25.12 -9.77
C ARG A 122 7.38 -25.53 -10.27
N ARG A 123 6.46 -25.91 -9.38
CA ARG A 123 5.06 -26.23 -9.73
C ARG A 123 4.29 -24.96 -10.14
N LEU A 124 4.68 -23.81 -9.62
CA LEU A 124 4.05 -22.51 -9.82
C LEU A 124 4.53 -21.74 -11.07
N ARG A 125 5.35 -22.35 -11.95
CA ARG A 125 6.07 -21.60 -13.00
C ARG A 125 5.16 -21.05 -14.10
N ALA A 126 4.89 -19.74 -14.04
CA ALA A 126 4.62 -18.92 -15.23
C ALA A 126 5.14 -17.46 -15.18
N LEU A 127 5.99 -17.07 -14.22
CA LEU A 127 6.69 -15.77 -14.28
C LEU A 127 8.18 -15.95 -14.58
N LYS A 128 8.59 -15.59 -15.81
CA LYS A 128 10.01 -15.40 -16.14
C LYS A 128 10.54 -14.24 -15.28
N GLY A 129 11.52 -14.52 -14.41
CA GLY A 129 12.20 -13.50 -13.61
C GLY A 129 11.64 -13.20 -12.22
N ALA A 130 10.68 -13.98 -11.70
CA ALA A 130 10.18 -13.78 -10.33
C ALA A 130 11.00 -14.53 -9.25
N GLY A 131 11.85 -15.49 -9.63
CA GLY A 131 12.40 -16.45 -8.68
C GLY A 131 11.30 -17.22 -7.95
N PRO A 132 11.63 -17.97 -6.88
CA PRO A 132 10.67 -18.68 -6.04
C PRO A 132 10.05 -17.81 -4.94
N TYR A 133 10.01 -16.49 -5.13
CA TYR A 133 9.66 -15.55 -4.07
C TYR A 133 8.24 -15.00 -4.19
N ARG A 134 7.64 -14.81 -3.03
CA ARG A 134 6.51 -13.92 -2.81
C ARG A 134 7.08 -12.59 -2.33
N ILE A 135 6.87 -11.54 -3.12
CA ILE A 135 7.11 -10.17 -2.67
C ILE A 135 5.76 -9.47 -2.57
N GLU A 136 5.50 -8.82 -1.43
CA GLU A 136 4.20 -8.21 -1.15
C GLU A 136 4.33 -6.90 -0.37
N ARG A 137 3.26 -6.10 -0.45
CA ARG A 137 3.08 -4.89 0.37
C ARG A 137 4.28 -3.94 0.33
N PRO A 138 4.83 -3.58 -0.84
CA PRO A 138 5.99 -2.69 -0.92
C PRO A 138 5.72 -1.36 -0.21
N LYS A 139 6.74 -0.85 0.47
CA LYS A 139 6.77 0.45 1.16
C LYS A 139 8.06 1.15 0.81
N VAL A 140 8.00 2.46 0.55
CA VAL A 140 9.19 3.25 0.21
C VAL A 140 9.35 4.39 1.19
N LEU A 141 10.54 4.49 1.80
CA LEU A 141 10.94 5.57 2.70
C LEU A 141 12.16 6.29 2.12
N TYR A 142 12.18 7.62 2.19
CA TYR A 142 13.39 8.38 1.90
C TYR A 142 14.24 8.51 3.18
N ASN A 143 15.51 8.15 3.08
CA ASN A 143 16.50 8.38 4.13
C ASN A 143 17.32 9.63 3.77
N SER A 144 17.07 10.74 4.46
CA SER A 144 17.74 12.01 4.18
C SER A 144 19.22 12.02 4.55
N ALA A 145 19.61 11.31 5.62
CA ALA A 145 20.99 11.23 6.08
C ALA A 145 21.89 10.51 5.07
N HIS A 146 21.37 9.46 4.43
CA HIS A 146 22.10 8.67 3.45
C HIS A 146 21.75 8.99 1.99
N ARG A 147 20.74 9.85 1.76
CA ARG A 147 20.31 10.34 0.44
C ARG A 147 19.92 9.24 -0.53
N TYR A 148 19.19 8.24 -0.04
CA TYR A 148 18.59 7.19 -0.86
C TYR A 148 17.17 6.88 -0.40
N TYR A 149 16.44 6.20 -1.26
CA TYR A 149 15.16 5.59 -0.97
C TYR A 149 15.39 4.15 -0.56
N VAL A 150 14.67 3.69 0.46
CA VAL A 150 14.63 2.30 0.90
C VAL A 150 13.27 1.73 0.56
N LEU A 151 13.28 0.67 -0.22
CA LEU A 151 12.14 -0.18 -0.50
C LEU A 151 12.14 -1.34 0.51
N LEU A 152 11.06 -1.45 1.28
CA LEU A 152 10.78 -2.55 2.19
C LEU A 152 9.60 -3.35 1.66
N PHE A 153 9.68 -4.68 1.73
CA PHE A 153 8.59 -5.56 1.30
C PHE A 153 8.58 -6.84 2.12
N HIS A 154 7.40 -7.44 2.26
CA HIS A 154 7.30 -8.79 2.78
C HIS A 154 7.96 -9.72 1.76
N LEU A 155 8.93 -10.51 2.22
CA LEU A 155 9.63 -11.50 1.41
C LEU A 155 9.33 -12.88 1.98
N ASP A 156 8.70 -13.70 1.15
CA ASP A 156 8.47 -15.09 1.46
C ASP A 156 8.78 -16.03 0.30
N THR A 157 8.66 -17.31 0.59
CA THR A 157 8.53 -18.38 -0.38
C THR A 157 7.09 -18.86 -0.43
N VAL A 158 6.79 -19.73 -1.39
CA VAL A 158 5.42 -20.17 -1.65
C VAL A 158 4.82 -20.98 -0.50
N ASP A 159 5.66 -21.62 0.30
CA ASP A 159 5.34 -22.34 1.52
C ASP A 159 5.29 -21.45 2.77
N MET A 160 5.42 -20.12 2.62
CA MET A 160 5.50 -19.14 3.71
C MET A 160 6.66 -19.43 4.70
N GLY A 161 7.73 -20.07 4.22
CA GLY A 161 8.82 -20.58 5.04
C GLY A 161 9.91 -19.57 5.40
N LEU A 162 10.00 -18.42 4.73
CA LEU A 162 10.99 -17.39 5.08
C LEU A 162 10.44 -16.46 6.18
N ALA A 163 9.22 -15.96 6.00
CA ALA A 163 8.64 -14.90 6.83
C ALA A 163 9.63 -13.75 7.09
N GLN A 164 10.18 -13.16 6.04
CA GLN A 164 11.22 -12.13 6.12
C GLN A 164 10.72 -10.76 5.66
N VAL A 165 11.49 -9.73 6.01
CA VAL A 165 11.46 -8.45 5.29
C VAL A 165 12.61 -8.47 4.29
N GLY A 166 12.35 -8.00 3.08
CA GLY A 166 13.37 -7.67 2.09
C GLY A 166 13.63 -6.16 2.08
N TRP A 167 14.90 -5.77 1.98
CA TRP A 167 15.33 -4.38 1.84
C TRP A 167 16.08 -4.19 0.52
N ALA A 168 15.74 -3.14 -0.19
CA ALA A 168 16.44 -2.69 -1.39
C ALA A 168 16.60 -1.16 -1.36
N VAL A 169 17.61 -0.62 -2.05
CA VAL A 169 17.86 0.83 -2.08
C VAL A 169 17.99 1.38 -3.48
N SER A 170 17.65 2.65 -3.64
CA SER A 170 17.85 3.40 -4.89
C SER A 170 18.18 4.86 -4.57
N PRO A 171 19.10 5.51 -5.29
CA PRO A 171 19.29 6.97 -5.19
C PRO A 171 18.11 7.75 -5.79
N SER A 172 17.21 7.09 -6.53
CA SER A 172 16.05 7.67 -7.21
C SER A 172 14.74 7.04 -6.73
N PRO A 173 13.66 7.81 -6.53
CA PRO A 173 12.36 7.24 -6.18
C PRO A 173 11.78 6.42 -7.35
N TYR A 174 12.25 6.65 -8.58
CA TYR A 174 11.86 5.90 -9.78
C TYR A 174 12.63 4.59 -9.97
N GLY A 175 13.49 4.22 -9.01
CA GLY A 175 14.33 3.03 -9.10
C GLY A 175 15.46 3.15 -10.15
N PRO A 176 16.03 2.01 -10.58
CA PRO A 176 15.80 0.68 -10.03
C PRO A 176 16.34 0.56 -8.60
N PHE A 177 15.62 -0.14 -7.74
CA PHE A 177 16.07 -0.53 -6.41
C PHE A 177 16.95 -1.78 -6.49
N VAL A 178 18.07 -1.74 -5.79
CA VAL A 178 19.03 -2.84 -5.71
C VAL A 178 18.87 -3.53 -4.36
N PHE A 179 18.60 -4.84 -4.40
CA PHE A 179 18.47 -5.68 -3.21
C PHE A 179 19.71 -5.58 -2.34
N GLN A 180 19.51 -5.38 -1.04
CA GLN A 180 20.58 -5.28 -0.04
C GLN A 180 20.61 -6.54 0.83
N GLN A 181 19.48 -6.85 1.46
CA GLN A 181 19.40 -7.97 2.38
C GLN A 181 17.96 -8.40 2.63
N ALA A 182 17.82 -9.54 3.31
CA ALA A 182 16.58 -10.00 3.90
C ALA A 182 16.85 -10.68 5.24
N SER A 183 15.95 -10.55 6.19
CA SER A 183 16.10 -11.05 7.56
C SER A 183 14.74 -11.12 8.27
N GLN A 184 14.73 -11.84 9.39
CA GLN A 184 13.65 -11.85 10.36
C GLN A 184 13.96 -10.76 11.41
N PRO A 185 13.31 -9.59 11.34
CA PRO A 185 13.66 -8.46 12.20
C PRO A 185 13.47 -8.79 13.68
N ASP A 186 14.45 -8.42 14.51
CA ASP A 186 14.48 -8.69 15.94
C ASP A 186 14.46 -10.20 16.31
N GLY A 187 14.84 -11.07 15.38
CA GLY A 187 14.74 -12.53 15.55
C GLY A 187 13.30 -13.06 15.47
N LEU A 188 12.36 -12.24 14.99
CA LEU A 188 10.95 -12.60 14.82
C LEU A 188 10.60 -12.65 13.33
N GLY A 189 9.81 -13.65 12.94
CA GLY A 189 9.24 -13.72 11.60
C GLY A 189 8.38 -12.48 11.28
N SER A 190 8.29 -12.15 10.00
CA SER A 190 7.52 -11.03 9.47
C SER A 190 6.63 -11.50 8.32
N LEU A 191 5.33 -11.32 8.46
CA LEU A 191 4.35 -11.53 7.39
C LEU A 191 3.91 -10.17 6.84
N ASP A 192 2.61 -9.86 6.86
CA ASP A 192 2.06 -8.56 6.48
C ASP A 192 2.82 -7.43 7.18
N LEU A 193 3.22 -6.42 6.41
CA LEU A 193 3.96 -5.28 6.92
C LEU A 193 3.44 -3.92 6.44
N ASN A 194 3.80 -2.90 7.20
CA ASN A 194 3.69 -1.49 6.87
C ASN A 194 4.84 -0.71 7.55
N VAL A 195 4.98 0.57 7.21
CA VAL A 195 5.95 1.47 7.82
C VAL A 195 5.27 2.71 8.38
N ALA A 196 5.85 3.30 9.41
CA ALA A 196 5.43 4.56 9.99
C ALA A 196 6.63 5.47 10.19
N THR A 197 6.47 6.77 9.98
CA THR A 197 7.48 7.78 10.31
C THR A 197 7.00 8.61 11.50
N ALA A 198 7.88 8.96 12.43
CA ALA A 198 7.56 9.97 13.43
C ALA A 198 7.66 11.35 12.79
N GLY A 199 6.54 12.05 12.65
CA GLY A 199 6.52 13.39 12.08
C GLY A 199 7.53 14.32 12.75
N GLY A 200 8.37 14.97 11.95
CA GLY A 200 9.40 15.89 12.44
C GLY A 200 10.70 15.24 12.94
N SER A 201 10.87 13.92 12.85
CA SER A 201 12.16 13.25 13.09
C SER A 201 12.54 12.31 11.94
N ALA A 202 13.80 11.87 11.93
CA ALA A 202 14.29 10.81 11.05
C ALA A 202 13.98 9.40 11.59
N ASP A 203 13.13 9.28 12.60
CA ASP A 203 12.74 7.97 13.11
C ASP A 203 11.65 7.36 12.23
N ALA A 204 11.88 6.11 11.85
CA ALA A 204 10.93 5.28 11.16
C ALA A 204 10.74 3.95 11.90
N TYR A 205 9.60 3.32 11.67
CA TYR A 205 9.17 2.12 12.36
C TYR A 205 8.64 1.11 11.35
N LEU A 206 9.04 -0.15 11.53
CA LEU A 206 8.45 -1.29 10.87
C LEU A 206 7.27 -1.78 11.72
N VAL A 207 6.09 -1.88 11.12
CA VAL A 207 4.93 -2.53 11.75
C VAL A 207 4.64 -3.80 10.99
N ARG A 208 4.61 -4.93 11.69
CA ARG A 208 4.43 -6.24 11.05
C ARG A 208 3.56 -7.17 11.87
N SER A 209 2.85 -8.05 11.19
CA SER A 209 2.34 -9.26 11.81
C SER A 209 3.47 -10.28 11.95
N VAL A 210 3.48 -10.98 13.08
CA VAL A 210 4.48 -11.97 13.45
C VAL A 210 3.80 -13.34 13.52
N PRO A 211 4.43 -14.41 12.98
CA PRO A 211 3.94 -15.77 13.15
C PRO A 211 3.65 -16.09 14.62
N GLY A 212 2.49 -16.70 14.91
CA GLY A 212 2.00 -16.88 16.28
C GLY A 212 0.97 -15.85 16.73
N GLY A 213 0.58 -14.92 15.84
CA GLY A 213 -0.62 -14.10 16.02
C GLY A 213 -0.41 -12.83 16.83
N SER A 214 0.76 -12.21 16.72
CA SER A 214 1.01 -10.88 17.28
C SER A 214 1.30 -9.86 16.19
N ILE A 215 1.14 -8.58 16.53
CA ILE A 215 1.64 -7.46 15.74
C ILE A 215 2.76 -6.81 16.53
N SER A 216 3.87 -6.54 15.86
CA SER A 216 5.05 -5.92 16.47
C SER A 216 5.44 -4.66 15.72
N ILE A 217 5.76 -3.61 16.48
CA ILE A 217 6.31 -2.34 16.01
C ILE A 217 7.77 -2.32 16.44
N SER A 218 8.67 -2.17 15.47
CA SER A 218 10.11 -2.11 15.68
C SER A 218 10.66 -0.80 15.15
N LYS A 219 11.58 -0.18 15.89
CA LYS A 219 12.27 1.01 15.40
C LYS A 219 13.25 0.59 14.30
N LEU A 220 13.28 1.31 13.17
CA LEU A 220 14.27 1.09 12.13
C LEU A 220 15.65 1.64 12.54
N GLY A 221 16.71 1.01 12.03
CA GLY A 221 18.08 1.54 12.12
C GLY A 221 18.23 2.88 11.40
N ALA A 222 19.32 3.60 11.68
CA ALA A 222 19.56 4.92 11.11
C ALA A 222 19.63 4.94 9.57
N ASP A 223 20.00 3.82 8.96
CA ASP A 223 20.09 3.60 7.51
C ASP A 223 18.78 3.04 6.90
N TYR A 224 17.79 2.73 7.74
CA TYR A 224 16.53 2.02 7.44
C TYR A 224 16.70 0.60 6.87
N LEU A 225 17.88 -0.02 6.99
CA LEU A 225 18.17 -1.37 6.47
C LEU A 225 18.13 -2.46 7.53
N SER A 226 17.77 -2.13 8.77
CA SER A 226 17.62 -3.09 9.88
C SER A 226 16.65 -2.54 10.93
N THR A 227 16.40 -3.31 12.00
CA THR A 227 15.66 -2.85 13.19
C THR A 227 16.57 -2.72 14.40
N GLN A 228 16.22 -1.81 15.32
CA GLN A 228 16.90 -1.57 16.60
C GLN A 228 16.17 -2.22 17.79
N GLY A 229 15.24 -3.15 17.52
CA GLY A 229 14.42 -3.79 18.53
C GLY A 229 12.93 -3.44 18.42
N VAL A 230 12.12 -4.32 19.04
CA VAL A 230 10.68 -4.13 19.20
C VAL A 230 10.43 -3.05 20.26
N CYS A 231 9.70 -2.00 19.89
CA CYS A 231 9.29 -0.95 20.82
C CYS A 231 7.84 -1.13 21.32
N SER A 232 7.01 -1.89 20.61
CA SER A 232 5.65 -2.22 21.04
C SER A 232 5.16 -3.52 20.39
N SER A 233 4.32 -4.26 21.09
CA SER A 233 3.68 -5.48 20.56
C SER A 233 2.26 -5.64 21.07
N LEU A 234 1.39 -6.18 20.22
CA LEU A 234 0.01 -6.53 20.56
C LEU A 234 -0.24 -8.01 20.22
N GLN A 235 -0.60 -8.82 21.21
CA GLN A 235 -1.06 -10.19 20.98
C GLN A 235 -2.52 -10.16 20.53
N LEU A 236 -2.83 -10.77 19.39
CA LEU A 236 -4.21 -10.95 18.95
C LEU A 236 -4.80 -12.18 19.65
N GLN A 237 -6.02 -12.05 20.19
CA GLN A 237 -6.71 -13.18 20.80
C GLN A 237 -7.03 -14.25 19.74
N GLN A 238 -6.87 -15.52 20.12
CA GLN A 238 -6.78 -16.73 19.29
C GLN A 238 -7.93 -17.04 18.29
N GLN A 239 -8.93 -16.18 18.12
CA GLN A 239 -10.08 -16.43 17.23
C GLN A 239 -10.02 -15.73 15.85
N GLN A 240 -8.94 -15.02 15.51
CA GLN A 240 -8.83 -14.33 14.22
C GLN A 240 -7.46 -14.58 13.57
N GLN A 241 -7.41 -15.59 12.70
CA GLN A 241 -6.40 -15.76 11.65
C GLN A 241 -7.10 -16.35 10.41
N PRO A 242 -6.60 -16.11 9.18
CA PRO A 242 -5.30 -15.51 8.86
C PRO A 242 -5.38 -14.00 8.58
N TYR A 243 -4.22 -13.36 8.35
CA TYR A 243 -3.85 -12.01 7.84
C TYR A 243 -4.65 -10.75 8.34
N THR A 244 -3.87 -9.76 8.79
CA THR A 244 -4.35 -8.52 9.40
C THR A 244 -3.67 -7.37 8.66
N ALA A 245 -4.43 -6.58 7.90
CA ALA A 245 -3.94 -5.32 7.37
C ALA A 245 -3.52 -4.41 8.53
N VAL A 246 -2.37 -3.78 8.36
CA VAL A 246 -1.83 -2.80 9.29
C VAL A 246 -1.81 -1.45 8.58
N HIS A 247 -2.40 -0.43 9.20
CA HIS A 247 -2.38 0.95 8.71
C HIS A 247 -1.65 1.82 9.75
N ALA A 248 -0.75 2.72 9.35
CA ALA A 248 -0.12 3.67 10.27
C ALA A 248 -0.29 5.10 9.74
N GLY A 249 -0.81 6.00 10.58
CA GLY A 249 -1.02 7.43 10.29
C GLY A 249 0.04 8.33 10.94
N ALA A 250 0.20 9.53 10.38
CA ALA A 250 1.30 10.46 10.63
C ALA A 250 1.33 11.19 11.99
N THR A 251 0.23 11.24 12.75
CA THR A 251 0.13 12.14 13.93
C THR A 251 0.07 11.45 15.29
N THR A 252 0.26 10.14 15.36
CA THR A 252 0.50 9.44 16.63
C THR A 252 1.47 8.30 16.40
N ALA A 253 2.70 8.45 16.87
CA ALA A 253 3.57 7.29 17.06
C ALA A 253 2.80 6.28 17.96
N ALA A 254 2.65 5.06 17.43
CA ALA A 254 1.97 3.90 18.02
C ALA A 254 0.43 3.94 18.11
N ALA A 255 -0.28 3.61 17.03
CA ALA A 255 -1.52 2.82 17.05
C ALA A 255 -2.10 2.63 15.64
N ALA A 256 -2.17 1.38 15.16
CA ALA A 256 -3.34 0.82 14.45
C ALA A 256 -3.01 -0.59 13.91
N ALA A 257 -3.49 -1.59 14.64
CA ALA A 257 -3.62 -2.97 14.21
C ALA A 257 -5.09 -3.24 13.88
N ALA A 258 -5.45 -3.56 12.62
CA ALA A 258 -6.62 -4.38 12.28
C ALA A 258 -6.83 -4.66 10.76
N ALA A 259 -6.77 -5.96 10.46
CA ALA A 259 -7.65 -6.81 9.63
C ALA A 259 -7.58 -6.77 8.09
N ALA A 260 -7.19 -7.91 7.47
CA ALA A 260 -7.69 -8.37 6.16
C ALA A 260 -7.24 -9.81 5.85
N VAL A 261 -8.16 -10.81 5.90
CA VAL A 261 -8.10 -12.05 5.05
C VAL A 261 -9.42 -12.57 4.56
N SER A 262 -9.28 -12.95 3.29
CA SER A 262 -10.04 -13.85 2.43
C SER A 262 -11.54 -13.66 2.36
N GLY A 263 -11.98 -13.40 1.13
CA GLY A 263 -13.22 -13.92 0.57
C GLY A 263 -14.51 -13.21 0.96
N ALA A 264 -14.55 -12.45 2.06
CA ALA A 264 -15.73 -11.66 2.41
C ALA A 264 -15.35 -10.32 3.05
N PRO A 265 -15.97 -9.20 2.65
CA PRO A 265 -15.76 -7.92 3.31
C PRO A 265 -16.34 -7.97 4.73
N ARG A 266 -15.49 -7.88 5.76
CA ARG A 266 -15.89 -7.58 7.13
C ARG A 266 -15.35 -6.24 7.58
N ARG A 267 -15.98 -5.70 8.62
CA ARG A 267 -15.75 -4.39 9.20
C ARG A 267 -14.29 -4.20 9.62
N ILE A 268 -13.65 -3.15 9.11
CA ILE A 268 -12.36 -2.66 9.60
C ILE A 268 -12.61 -1.95 10.94
N GLU A 269 -11.94 -2.36 12.00
CA GLU A 269 -12.05 -1.75 13.33
C GLU A 269 -10.79 -0.93 13.63
N GLY A 270 -10.92 0.38 13.83
CA GLY A 270 -9.81 1.25 14.24
C GLY A 270 -9.65 1.29 15.76
N SER A 271 -8.41 1.30 16.24
CA SER A 271 -8.09 1.61 17.64
C SER A 271 -7.02 2.69 17.73
N THR A 272 -7.18 3.62 18.68
CA THR A 272 -6.23 4.69 18.98
C THR A 272 -5.76 4.55 20.42
N ALA A 273 -4.45 4.54 20.67
CA ALA A 273 -3.88 4.58 22.01
C ALA A 273 -3.09 5.89 22.19
N GLY A 274 -3.40 6.66 23.23
CA GLY A 274 -2.60 7.81 23.64
C GLY A 274 -1.48 7.37 24.58
N ALA A 275 -0.31 7.99 24.47
CA ALA A 275 0.82 7.72 25.36
C ALA A 275 0.58 8.31 26.76
N ALA A 276 -0.15 7.58 27.62
CA ALA A 276 -0.03 7.55 29.10
C ALA A 276 -1.16 6.71 29.75
N GLY A 277 -0.82 5.63 30.46
CA GLY A 277 -1.66 5.04 31.52
C GLY A 277 -2.92 4.26 31.11
N PRO A 278 -3.52 3.43 32.00
CA PRO A 278 -4.11 2.15 31.60
C PRO A 278 -5.61 2.17 31.25
N LYS A 279 -5.95 1.27 30.31
CA LYS A 279 -7.25 0.63 30.00
C LYS A 279 -8.50 1.53 29.95
N ALA A 280 -9.02 1.72 28.73
CA ALA A 280 -10.47 1.87 28.52
C ALA A 280 -11.00 0.64 27.78
N ALA A 281 -11.96 -0.05 28.40
CA ALA A 281 -12.64 -1.21 27.84
C ALA A 281 -13.49 -0.81 26.61
N ALA A 282 -13.64 -1.76 25.68
CA ALA A 282 -14.54 -1.65 24.54
C ALA A 282 -15.98 -1.41 25.03
N GLY A 283 -16.51 -0.22 24.77
CA GLY A 283 -17.86 0.21 25.17
C GLY A 283 -18.58 0.91 24.03
N LYS A 284 -19.87 0.58 23.90
CA LYS A 284 -20.82 0.94 22.84
C LYS A 284 -20.69 2.37 22.28
N ALA A 285 -20.93 2.45 20.96
CA ALA A 285 -21.03 3.65 20.15
C ALA A 285 -21.74 4.82 20.85
N ALA A 286 -21.00 5.92 21.05
CA ALA A 286 -21.56 7.23 21.31
C ALA A 286 -21.50 8.06 20.02
N LYS A 287 -22.65 8.63 19.62
CA LYS A 287 -22.74 9.64 18.56
C LYS A 287 -21.83 10.81 18.93
N ILE A 288 -20.82 11.08 18.10
CA ILE A 288 -20.06 12.33 18.13
C ILE A 288 -20.37 13.07 16.83
N GLY A 289 -20.80 14.32 16.99
CA GLY A 289 -21.23 15.20 15.91
C GLY A 289 -20.10 15.59 14.96
N ARG A 290 -20.51 15.96 13.74
CA ARG A 290 -19.75 16.58 12.64
C ARG A 290 -18.27 16.86 12.94
N ALA A 291 -17.41 15.96 12.48
CA ALA A 291 -16.11 16.27 11.91
C ALA A 291 -15.80 15.21 10.85
N ALA A 292 -15.44 15.64 9.64
CA ALA A 292 -15.22 14.78 8.48
C ALA A 292 -14.08 13.76 8.74
N PRO A 293 -14.20 12.49 8.32
CA PRO A 293 -13.07 11.56 8.34
C PRO A 293 -12.12 11.93 7.20
N CYS A 294 -10.98 12.54 7.53
CA CYS A 294 -9.87 12.69 6.60
C CYS A 294 -9.14 11.34 6.50
N LEU A 295 -9.50 10.54 5.49
CA LEU A 295 -8.55 9.67 4.81
C LEU A 295 -7.57 10.59 4.03
N PHE A 296 -6.38 10.10 3.68
CA PHE A 296 -5.23 10.82 3.09
C PHE A 296 -4.30 11.50 4.11
N ALA A 297 -3.19 10.82 4.43
CA ALA A 297 -2.05 11.44 5.07
C ALA A 297 -1.15 12.08 3.99
N PHE A 298 -1.42 13.36 3.68
CA PHE A 298 -0.40 14.28 3.20
C PHE A 298 0.60 14.52 4.33
N ASN A 299 1.90 14.42 4.05
CA ASN A 299 2.93 14.80 5.00
C ASN A 299 4.10 15.50 4.29
N GLY A 300 3.91 16.79 4.05
CA GLY A 300 4.96 17.76 3.82
C GLY A 300 4.46 19.11 4.32
N ARG A 301 5.04 19.63 5.41
CA ARG A 301 4.85 21.03 5.81
C ARG A 301 5.91 21.87 5.09
N TRP A 302 5.42 22.98 4.53
CA TRP A 302 6.07 24.19 3.99
C TRP A 302 7.54 24.43 4.30
#